data_AF-A0A524GD16-F1
#
_entry.id   AF-A0A524GD16-F1
#
_cell.length_a   1.000
_cell.length_b   1.000
_cell.length_c   1.000
_cell.angle_alpha   90.00
_cell.angle_beta   90.00
_cell.angle_gamma   90.00
#
_symmetry.space_group_name_H-M   'P 1'
#
loop_
_entity.id
_entity.type
_entity.pdbx_description
1 polymer ?
#
loop_
_entity_poly.entity_id
_entity_poly.type
_entity_poly.pdbx_seq_one_letter_code
_entity_poly.pdbx_strand_id
1 'polypeptide(L)'
;MERVTALSLQQIIPDNLLNEWEREELIEQLAAYDSQLERAVLDQIAIIWPVSNALCFAFLEQLHNGLQCLEIRQLAQWVKGILQAYEADGLRAARLYMSDVESNFLCQLRGESGLTFAEAQGRLVTYIRGISGRSLQLEPSAFVATDTSTIFLPSDVTFYRDHAGNFQVYKLLATYQWGFISQDLYCHIHAESALIHFPGDEQQGRQGNIDDILARFFNIFPNQQLAQDIYHLLQTLRVSFFMQEQFPGLMRDLRPFFALLLKKRPDLRSLTGVNCPLEKIRQWLLGQLSGEKVSGLGAHRHLRAIVETAWSGQAGNADIVTATRRFYDAFCRDEPAYEPLPPLLFQGEFRPQEAHRARLARRENNRQKFIEALAAILPSQATAEKTAEAGKEPKNAAANVVENGANVTPFQHDKTNKAEPDRQTGEEPRYICLDDEHLELPEELRKLAREIEEDLGSLPSFYISSASQRAGGHSKSPAKGPQQDQGETLQGGLIYDEWDFRRQGFRKNWCRLT
;
A
#
# COMPACT_ATOMS: atom_id res chain seq x y z
N MET A 1 6.49 45.87 40.99
CA MET A 1 6.00 44.54 40.57
C MET A 1 7.10 43.51 40.73
N GLU A 2 8.28 43.72 40.15
CA GLU A 2 9.46 42.83 40.24
C GLU A 2 9.80 42.30 41.64
N ARG A 3 9.76 43.11 42.70
CA ARG A 3 10.00 42.62 44.08
C ARG A 3 8.99 41.57 44.55
N VAL A 4 7.74 41.65 44.11
CA VAL A 4 6.67 40.70 44.48
C VAL A 4 6.81 39.42 43.64
N THR A 5 7.13 39.56 42.36
CA THR A 5 7.45 38.46 41.45
C THR A 5 8.67 37.67 41.95
N ALA A 6 9.74 38.37 42.36
CA ALA A 6 10.95 37.76 42.92
C ALA A 6 10.67 36.93 44.17
N LEU A 7 9.85 37.46 45.10
CA LEU A 7 9.45 36.72 46.31
C LEU A 7 8.60 35.49 45.97
N SER A 8 7.70 35.59 45.00
CA SER A 8 6.83 34.48 44.58
C SER A 8 7.64 33.39 43.86
N LEU A 9 8.59 33.78 43.00
CA LEU A 9 9.51 32.87 42.33
C LEU A 9 10.43 32.17 43.34
N GLN A 10 10.95 32.89 44.34
CA GLN A 10 11.77 32.33 45.41
C GLN A 10 11.04 31.24 46.24
N GLN A 11 9.73 31.35 46.40
CA GLN A 11 8.94 30.32 47.08
C GLN A 11 8.83 29.01 46.26
N ILE A 12 8.98 29.09 44.95
CA ILE A 12 8.87 27.96 44.03
C ILE A 12 10.26 27.38 43.71
N ILE A 13 11.22 28.25 43.41
CA ILE A 13 12.59 27.91 43.06
C ILE A 13 13.54 28.55 44.08
N PRO A 14 14.13 27.76 44.99
CA PRO A 14 15.15 28.23 45.92
C PRO A 14 16.34 28.92 45.24
N ASP A 15 16.90 29.93 45.91
CA ASP A 15 17.99 30.79 45.43
C ASP A 15 19.27 30.07 45.01
N ASN A 16 19.49 28.88 45.55
CA ASN A 16 20.69 28.09 45.28
C ASN A 16 20.57 27.20 44.03
N LEU A 17 19.40 27.16 43.36
CA LEU A 17 19.16 26.30 42.20
C LEU A 17 19.23 27.02 40.86
N LEU A 18 19.28 28.36 40.87
CA LEU A 18 19.41 29.21 39.68
C LEU A 18 20.67 30.07 39.81
N ASN A 19 21.35 30.31 38.69
CA ASN A 19 22.39 31.33 38.67
C ASN A 19 21.76 32.73 38.77
N GLU A 20 22.52 33.72 39.24
CA GLU A 20 22.02 35.09 39.42
C GLU A 20 21.43 35.66 38.11
N TRP A 21 22.08 35.41 36.98
CA TRP A 21 21.63 35.89 35.67
C TRP A 21 20.32 35.24 35.20
N GLU A 22 20.18 33.91 35.34
CA GLU A 22 18.95 33.18 34.95
C GLU A 22 17.75 33.67 35.78
N ARG A 23 18.01 33.94 37.06
CA ARG A 23 17.00 34.46 37.98
C ARG A 23 16.54 35.87 37.59
N GLU A 24 17.48 36.77 37.31
CA GLU A 24 17.13 38.13 36.90
C GLU A 24 16.30 38.13 35.61
N GLU A 25 16.71 37.33 34.62
CA GLU A 25 15.98 37.17 33.34
C GLU A 25 14.56 36.63 33.54
N LEU A 26 14.39 35.60 34.39
CA LEU A 26 13.08 35.04 34.73
C LEU A 26 12.17 36.05 35.43
N ILE A 27 12.71 36.83 36.37
CA ILE A 27 11.95 37.86 37.08
C ILE A 27 11.52 38.95 36.11
N GLU A 28 12.41 39.39 35.22
CA GLU A 28 12.10 40.40 34.20
C GLU A 28 11.01 39.90 33.25
N GLN A 29 11.13 38.66 32.75
CA GLN A 29 10.14 38.04 31.87
C GLN A 29 8.76 37.92 32.56
N LEU A 30 8.71 37.43 33.80
CA LEU A 30 7.46 37.23 34.53
C LEU A 30 6.80 38.54 34.95
N ALA A 31 7.59 39.55 35.33
CA ALA A 31 7.09 40.87 35.71
C ALA A 31 6.48 41.66 34.53
N ALA A 32 6.80 41.26 33.29
CA ALA A 32 6.22 41.84 32.08
C ALA A 32 4.76 41.36 31.81
N TYR A 33 4.31 40.27 32.44
CA TYR A 33 2.95 39.76 32.30
C TYR A 33 1.95 40.52 33.18
N ASP A 34 0.67 40.45 32.82
CA ASP A 34 -0.38 40.93 33.71
C ASP A 34 -0.48 40.04 34.97
N SER A 35 -1.09 40.57 36.04
CA SER A 35 -1.13 39.89 37.34
C SER A 35 -1.88 38.55 37.34
N GLN A 36 -2.80 38.32 36.39
CA GLN A 36 -3.52 37.05 36.28
C GLN A 36 -2.67 36.00 35.57
N LEU A 37 -2.04 36.39 34.46
CA LEU A 37 -1.16 35.54 33.68
C LEU A 37 0.12 35.19 34.45
N GLU A 38 0.75 36.15 35.13
CA GLU A 38 1.93 35.93 35.99
C GLU A 38 1.66 34.82 37.00
N ARG A 39 0.51 34.89 37.68
CA ARG A 39 0.11 33.91 38.69
C ARG A 39 -0.14 32.53 38.09
N ALA A 40 -0.85 32.48 36.95
CA ALA A 40 -1.12 31.22 36.25
C ALA A 40 0.17 30.55 35.77
N VAL A 41 1.15 31.32 35.29
CA VAL A 41 2.45 30.83 34.84
C VAL A 41 3.28 30.33 36.03
N LEU A 42 3.33 31.08 37.14
CA LEU A 42 4.01 30.64 38.37
C LEU A 42 3.44 29.30 38.88
N ASP A 43 2.12 29.13 38.84
CA ASP A 43 1.47 27.86 39.20
C ASP A 43 1.94 26.70 38.31
N GLN A 44 2.18 26.95 37.01
CA GLN A 44 2.71 25.92 36.10
C GLN A 44 4.20 25.66 36.32
N ILE A 45 5.01 26.69 36.59
CA ILE A 45 6.44 26.54 36.94
C ILE A 45 6.56 25.63 38.16
N ALA A 46 5.71 25.80 39.17
CA ALA A 46 5.70 24.96 40.38
C ALA A 46 5.42 23.47 40.10
N ILE A 47 4.73 23.16 39.00
CA ILE A 47 4.44 21.79 38.56
C ILE A 47 5.60 21.21 37.74
N ILE A 48 6.14 21.98 36.81
CA ILE A 48 7.14 21.50 35.84
C ILE A 48 8.54 21.42 36.47
N TRP A 49 8.91 22.41 37.30
CA TRP A 49 10.25 22.53 37.86
C TRP A 49 10.73 21.28 38.62
N PRO A 50 9.93 20.66 39.51
CA PRO A 50 10.36 19.44 40.20
C PRO A 50 10.56 18.22 39.28
N VAL A 51 9.95 18.24 38.08
CA VAL A 51 10.06 17.15 37.09
C VAL A 51 11.35 17.28 36.28
N SER A 52 11.60 18.46 35.72
CA SER A 52 12.82 18.74 34.98
C SER A 52 13.05 20.24 34.79
N ASN A 53 14.18 20.74 35.29
CA ASN A 53 14.59 22.14 35.10
C ASN A 53 14.70 22.48 33.60
N ALA A 54 15.29 21.59 32.80
CA ALA A 54 15.45 21.79 31.36
C ALA A 54 14.10 21.86 30.62
N LEU A 55 13.09 21.10 31.07
CA LEU A 55 11.73 21.19 30.54
C LEU A 55 11.08 22.51 30.93
N CYS A 56 11.27 22.98 32.16
CA CYS A 56 10.74 24.27 32.62
C CYS A 56 11.27 25.42 31.78
N PHE A 57 12.58 25.46 31.51
CA PHE A 57 13.16 26.47 30.61
C PHE A 57 12.62 26.35 29.19
N ALA A 58 12.51 25.14 28.63
CA ALA A 58 11.93 24.94 27.30
C ALA A 58 10.46 25.40 27.22
N PHE A 59 9.69 25.23 28.30
CA PHE A 59 8.34 25.76 28.41
C PHE A 59 8.33 27.29 28.42
N LEU A 60 9.18 27.93 29.20
CA LEU A 60 9.26 29.39 29.29
C LEU A 60 9.74 30.04 27.98
N GLU A 61 10.64 29.38 27.26
CA GLU A 61 11.05 29.77 25.90
C GLU A 61 9.87 29.76 24.91
N GLN A 62 8.99 28.75 25.00
CA GLN A 62 7.84 28.59 24.09
C GLN A 62 6.56 29.26 24.58
N LEU A 63 6.53 29.73 25.83
CA LEU A 63 5.34 30.31 26.46
C LEU A 63 4.82 31.51 25.68
N HIS A 64 5.70 32.40 25.21
CA HIS A 64 5.27 33.56 24.43
C HIS A 64 4.57 33.15 23.13
N ASN A 65 5.11 32.16 22.40
CA ASN A 65 4.51 31.66 21.17
C ASN A 65 3.17 30.96 21.46
N GLY A 66 3.10 30.17 22.52
CA GLY A 66 1.87 29.50 22.93
C GLY A 66 0.76 30.49 23.30
N LEU A 67 1.08 31.56 24.04
CA LEU A 67 0.11 32.59 24.45
C LEU A 67 -0.46 33.42 23.29
N GLN A 68 0.12 33.35 22.08
CA GLN A 68 -0.49 33.96 20.89
C GLN A 68 -1.80 33.25 20.48
N CYS A 69 -1.99 31.99 20.87
CA CYS A 69 -3.15 31.18 20.52
C CYS A 69 -3.88 30.54 21.71
N LEU A 70 -3.26 30.52 22.90
CA LEU A 70 -3.81 29.95 24.13
C LEU A 70 -4.55 30.99 24.98
N GLU A 71 -5.69 30.59 25.55
CA GLU A 71 -6.30 31.31 26.67
C GLU A 71 -5.65 30.91 28.01
N ILE A 72 -5.62 31.82 29.00
CA ILE A 72 -5.08 31.56 30.35
C ILE A 72 -5.67 30.28 30.98
N ARG A 73 -6.97 30.02 30.74
CA ARG A 73 -7.68 28.84 31.28
C ARG A 73 -7.18 27.51 30.70
N GLN A 74 -6.54 27.54 29.53
CA GLN A 74 -6.05 26.35 28.83
C GLN A 74 -4.62 25.99 29.22
N LEU A 75 -3.90 26.90 29.90
CA LEU A 75 -2.48 26.76 30.23
C LEU A 75 -2.19 25.49 31.04
N ALA A 76 -3.01 25.18 32.05
CA ALA A 76 -2.83 23.99 32.87
C ALA A 76 -3.00 22.69 32.07
N GLN A 77 -3.93 22.66 31.11
CA GLN A 77 -4.16 21.49 30.28
C GLN A 77 -3.07 21.35 29.20
N TRP A 78 -2.54 22.46 28.69
CA TRP A 78 -1.39 22.45 27.79
C TRP A 78 -0.15 21.88 28.49
N VAL A 79 0.13 22.32 29.73
CA VAL A 79 1.22 21.78 30.56
C VAL A 79 1.06 20.30 30.84
N LYS A 80 -0.17 19.83 31.09
CA LYS A 80 -0.44 18.39 31.20
C LYS A 80 -0.03 17.62 29.94
N GLY A 81 -0.34 18.15 28.74
CA GLY A 81 0.08 17.54 27.47
C GLY A 81 1.59 17.57 27.26
N ILE A 82 2.27 18.66 27.66
CA ILE A 82 3.73 18.78 27.63
C ILE A 82 4.38 17.70 28.50
N LEU A 83 3.87 17.51 29.72
CA LEU A 83 4.36 16.49 30.65
C LEU A 83 4.14 15.08 30.10
N GLN A 84 2.99 14.79 29.48
CA GLN A 84 2.74 13.50 28.83
C GLN A 84 3.71 13.22 27.68
N ALA A 85 3.95 14.22 26.81
CA ALA A 85 4.93 14.10 25.73
C ALA A 85 6.36 13.87 26.27
N TYR A 86 6.70 14.54 27.38
CA TYR A 86 7.97 14.37 28.07
C TYR A 86 8.13 12.97 28.68
N GLU A 87 7.09 12.45 29.33
CA GLU A 87 7.10 11.10 29.91
C GLU A 87 7.21 10.01 28.84
N ALA A 88 6.62 10.25 27.66
CA ALA A 88 6.62 9.28 26.57
C ALA A 88 7.99 9.16 25.88
N ASP A 89 8.64 10.29 25.53
CA ASP A 89 9.86 10.27 24.69
C ASP A 89 10.83 11.44 25.00
N GLY A 90 10.75 11.97 26.23
CA GLY A 90 11.72 12.93 26.78
C GLY A 90 11.61 14.37 26.26
N LEU A 91 12.66 15.16 26.50
CA LEU A 91 12.67 16.61 26.24
C LEU A 91 12.44 16.96 24.77
N ARG A 92 12.90 16.11 23.85
CA ARG A 92 12.74 16.34 22.41
C ARG A 92 11.27 16.29 22.01
N ALA A 93 10.53 15.29 22.47
CA ALA A 93 9.10 15.16 22.18
C ALA A 93 8.30 16.32 22.79
N ALA A 94 8.62 16.73 24.02
CA ALA A 94 8.01 17.90 24.65
C ALA A 94 8.27 19.20 23.86
N ARG A 95 9.49 19.41 23.35
CA ARG A 95 9.82 20.58 22.50
C ARG A 95 9.04 20.56 21.18
N LEU A 96 8.93 19.39 20.54
CA LEU A 96 8.11 19.24 19.33
C LEU A 96 6.64 19.55 19.61
N TYR A 97 6.10 19.02 20.71
CA TYR A 97 4.74 19.29 21.14
C TYR A 97 4.47 20.80 21.33
N MET A 98 5.37 21.51 22.00
CA MET A 98 5.27 22.97 22.25
C MET A 98 5.48 23.82 20.99
N SER A 99 6.18 23.32 19.97
CA SER A 99 6.52 24.11 18.77
C SER A 99 5.32 24.39 17.85
N ASP A 100 4.27 23.57 17.91
CA ASP A 100 3.05 23.74 17.12
C ASP A 100 1.82 23.53 18.03
N VAL A 101 1.55 24.52 18.87
CA VAL A 101 0.47 24.49 19.87
C VAL A 101 -0.92 24.33 19.22
N GLU A 102 -1.11 24.91 18.04
CA GLU A 102 -2.37 24.82 17.31
C GLU A 102 -2.68 23.37 16.93
N SER A 103 -1.77 22.70 16.23
CA SER A 103 -1.95 21.31 15.82
C SER A 103 -1.91 20.32 16.99
N ASN A 104 -0.94 20.49 17.90
CA ASN A 104 -0.65 19.47 18.91
C ASN A 104 -1.57 19.54 20.13
N PHE A 105 -2.18 20.69 20.41
CA PHE A 105 -2.98 20.88 21.62
C PHE A 105 -4.37 21.45 21.34
N LEU A 106 -4.45 22.59 20.64
CA LEU A 106 -5.73 23.29 20.47
C LEU A 106 -6.70 22.52 19.58
N CYS A 107 -6.24 21.92 18.48
CA CYS A 107 -7.06 21.03 17.66
C CYS A 107 -7.60 19.85 18.47
N GLN A 108 -6.77 19.22 19.31
CA GLN A 108 -7.22 18.11 20.16
C GLN A 108 -8.27 18.57 21.18
N LEU A 109 -8.07 19.73 21.79
CA LEU A 109 -8.99 20.31 22.76
C LEU A 109 -10.35 20.68 22.14
N ARG A 110 -10.35 21.09 20.86
CA ARG A 110 -11.55 21.40 20.07
C ARG A 110 -12.23 20.17 19.46
N GLY A 111 -11.66 18.98 19.61
CA GLY A 111 -12.14 17.76 18.93
C GLY A 111 -11.86 17.75 17.43
N GLU A 112 -10.93 18.59 16.98
CA GLU A 112 -10.44 18.72 15.61
C GLU A 112 -9.17 17.88 15.39
N SER A 113 -8.95 16.83 16.21
CA SER A 113 -7.75 15.97 16.23
C SER A 113 -7.54 15.12 14.98
N GLY A 114 -8.27 15.39 13.89
CA GLY A 114 -8.32 14.55 12.72
C GLY A 114 -9.11 13.26 12.96
N LEU A 115 -8.89 12.29 12.08
CA LEU A 115 -9.42 10.93 12.19
C LEU A 115 -8.24 9.97 12.15
N THR A 116 -8.18 9.03 13.08
CA THR A 116 -7.12 8.00 13.07
C THR A 116 -7.49 6.85 12.14
N PHE A 117 -6.48 6.15 11.63
CA PHE A 117 -6.70 4.97 10.80
C PHE A 117 -7.46 3.88 11.57
N ALA A 118 -7.15 3.67 12.85
CA ALA A 118 -7.81 2.66 13.69
C ALA A 118 -9.33 2.90 13.78
N GLU A 119 -9.77 4.16 13.90
CA GLU A 119 -11.19 4.52 13.92
C GLU A 119 -11.86 4.35 12.55
N ALA A 120 -11.12 4.60 11.46
CA ALA A 120 -11.63 4.51 10.11
C ALA A 120 -11.64 3.07 9.54
N GLN A 121 -10.74 2.21 10.03
CA GLN A 121 -10.38 0.91 9.42
C GLN A 121 -11.60 0.01 9.20
N GLY A 122 -12.47 -0.17 10.19
CA GLY A 122 -13.62 -1.08 10.07
C GLY A 122 -14.56 -0.74 8.90
N ARG A 123 -14.81 0.56 8.68
CA ARG A 123 -15.62 1.04 7.55
C ARG A 123 -14.83 0.99 6.23
N LEU A 124 -13.54 1.33 6.25
CA LEU A 124 -12.69 1.34 5.06
C LEU A 124 -12.46 -0.06 4.50
N VAL A 125 -12.17 -1.05 5.34
CA VAL A 125 -11.96 -2.45 4.91
C VAL A 125 -13.22 -2.97 4.22
N THR A 126 -14.40 -2.72 4.80
CA THR A 126 -15.69 -3.12 4.21
C THR A 126 -15.91 -2.45 2.85
N TYR A 127 -15.64 -1.15 2.76
CA TYR A 127 -15.74 -0.40 1.52
C TYR A 127 -14.79 -0.94 0.44
N ILE A 128 -13.52 -1.15 0.77
CA ILE A 128 -12.50 -1.63 -0.18
C ILE A 128 -12.80 -3.06 -0.64
N ARG A 129 -13.22 -3.94 0.27
CA ARG A 129 -13.69 -5.28 -0.09
C ARG A 129 -14.89 -5.24 -1.05
N GLY A 130 -15.81 -4.29 -0.83
CA GLY A 130 -16.97 -4.08 -1.70
C GLY A 130 -16.60 -3.67 -3.13
N ILE A 131 -15.63 -2.75 -3.31
CA ILE A 131 -15.25 -2.28 -4.65
C ILE A 131 -14.24 -3.20 -5.34
N SER A 132 -13.38 -3.87 -4.59
CA SER A 132 -12.31 -4.71 -5.18
C SER A 132 -12.76 -6.11 -5.52
N GLY A 133 -13.81 -6.63 -4.87
CA GLY A 133 -14.18 -8.05 -4.95
C GLY A 133 -13.13 -9.00 -4.35
N ARG A 134 -12.02 -8.46 -3.81
CA ARG A 134 -10.90 -9.19 -3.21
C ARG A 134 -10.71 -8.81 -1.75
N SER A 135 -9.99 -9.64 -1.01
CA SER A 135 -9.63 -9.36 0.38
C SER A 135 -8.30 -8.56 0.44
N LEU A 136 -8.32 -7.30 0.00
CA LEU A 136 -7.18 -6.39 0.17
C LEU A 136 -6.98 -6.02 1.64
N GLN A 137 -5.73 -6.07 2.11
CA GLN A 137 -5.38 -5.67 3.47
C GLN A 137 -5.20 -4.15 3.56
N LEU A 138 -5.55 -3.56 4.71
CA LEU A 138 -5.31 -2.14 4.99
C LEU A 138 -4.44 -2.02 6.24
N GLU A 139 -3.30 -1.36 6.11
CA GLU A 139 -2.31 -1.20 7.19
C GLU A 139 -1.87 0.27 7.36
N PRO A 140 -1.58 0.73 8.58
CA PRO A 140 -1.06 2.07 8.81
C PRO A 140 0.39 2.19 8.33
N SER A 141 0.75 3.33 7.76
CA SER A 141 2.09 3.68 7.30
C SER A 141 2.30 5.19 7.30
N ALA A 142 3.56 5.63 7.28
CA ALA A 142 3.87 7.06 7.14
C ALA A 142 3.45 7.63 5.78
N PHE A 143 3.43 6.78 4.75
CA PHE A 143 3.13 7.18 3.37
C PHE A 143 2.05 6.31 2.77
N VAL A 144 1.23 6.91 1.90
CA VAL A 144 0.24 6.20 1.10
C VAL A 144 0.97 5.33 0.08
N ALA A 145 0.66 4.05 -0.02
CA ALA A 145 1.25 3.16 -1.01
C ALA A 145 0.43 1.88 -1.17
N THR A 146 0.81 1.01 -2.12
CA THR A 146 0.34 -0.36 -2.17
C THR A 146 1.38 -1.30 -2.76
N ASP A 147 1.45 -2.53 -2.24
CA ASP A 147 2.21 -3.64 -2.80
C ASP A 147 1.32 -4.60 -3.62
N THR A 148 0.12 -4.17 -4.02
CA THR A 148 -0.96 -4.94 -4.66
C THR A 148 -1.70 -5.94 -3.78
N SER A 149 -1.22 -6.26 -2.58
CA SER A 149 -1.91 -7.12 -1.61
C SER A 149 -2.44 -6.32 -0.42
N THR A 150 -1.69 -5.28 -0.06
CA THR A 150 -1.92 -4.37 1.06
C THR A 150 -1.95 -2.94 0.52
N ILE A 151 -2.92 -2.16 0.99
CA ILE A 151 -2.96 -0.71 0.82
C ILE A 151 -2.51 -0.09 2.14
N PHE A 152 -1.44 0.70 2.07
CA PHE A 152 -0.85 1.42 3.19
C PHE A 152 -1.43 2.83 3.25
N LEU A 153 -1.90 3.24 4.42
CA LEU A 153 -2.55 4.55 4.64
C LEU A 153 -1.94 5.28 5.85
N PRO A 154 -1.96 6.62 5.89
CA PRO A 154 -1.52 7.41 7.04
C PRO A 154 -2.17 6.97 8.34
N SER A 155 -1.39 6.94 9.43
CA SER A 155 -1.90 6.64 10.77
C SER A 155 -2.99 7.61 11.24
N ASP A 156 -2.94 8.85 10.74
CA ASP A 156 -3.88 9.92 11.03
C ASP A 156 -4.08 10.84 9.81
N VAL A 157 -5.27 11.44 9.72
CA VAL A 157 -5.65 12.41 8.69
C VAL A 157 -6.32 13.62 9.34
N THR A 158 -5.76 14.81 9.11
CA THR A 158 -6.11 16.06 9.81
C THR A 158 -6.48 17.22 8.87
N PHE A 159 -6.94 16.95 7.64
CA PHE A 159 -7.26 18.00 6.66
C PHE A 159 -8.52 18.80 6.97
N TYR A 160 -9.46 18.18 7.68
CA TYR A 160 -10.75 18.75 8.06
C TYR A 160 -10.92 18.73 9.57
N ARG A 161 -11.73 19.67 10.07
CA ARG A 161 -12.10 19.71 11.49
C ARG A 161 -13.06 18.58 11.85
N ASP A 162 -13.91 18.18 10.91
CA ASP A 162 -14.88 17.11 11.12
C ASP A 162 -14.34 15.74 10.67
N HIS A 163 -14.65 14.71 11.45
CA HIS A 163 -14.27 13.33 11.13
C HIS A 163 -14.84 12.85 9.79
N ALA A 164 -16.01 13.37 9.36
CA ALA A 164 -16.63 12.93 8.11
C ALA A 164 -15.79 13.35 6.89
N GLY A 165 -15.27 14.57 6.86
CA GLY A 165 -14.36 15.08 5.85
C GLY A 165 -13.05 14.28 5.81
N ASN A 166 -12.43 14.03 6.96
CA ASN A 166 -11.22 13.21 7.05
C ASN A 166 -11.47 11.75 6.61
N PHE A 167 -12.65 11.19 6.91
CA PHE A 167 -13.04 9.87 6.41
C PHE A 167 -13.15 9.85 4.88
N GLN A 168 -13.68 10.91 4.25
CA GLN A 168 -13.69 11.00 2.78
C GLN A 168 -12.28 11.03 2.21
N VAL A 169 -11.32 11.69 2.87
CA VAL A 169 -9.91 11.66 2.46
C VAL A 169 -9.37 10.24 2.56
N TYR A 170 -9.53 9.52 3.66
CA TYR A 170 -9.12 8.11 3.73
C TYR A 170 -9.73 7.26 2.62
N LYS A 171 -11.03 7.45 2.38
CA LYS A 171 -11.76 6.75 1.32
C LYS A 171 -11.14 7.07 -0.05
N LEU A 172 -10.77 8.31 -0.31
CA LEU A 172 -10.05 8.72 -1.52
C LEU A 172 -8.72 8.01 -1.67
N LEU A 173 -7.88 8.06 -0.63
CA LEU A 173 -6.54 7.47 -0.64
C LEU A 173 -6.64 5.98 -0.94
N ALA A 174 -7.51 5.27 -0.23
CA ALA A 174 -7.73 3.84 -0.44
C ALA A 174 -8.29 3.53 -1.84
N THR A 175 -9.21 4.36 -2.36
CA THR A 175 -9.78 4.17 -3.71
C THR A 175 -8.75 4.43 -4.79
N TYR A 176 -7.84 5.41 -4.63
CA TYR A 176 -6.75 5.64 -5.58
C TYR A 176 -5.76 4.48 -5.60
N GLN A 177 -5.37 3.96 -4.44
CA GLN A 177 -4.48 2.80 -4.36
C GLN A 177 -5.12 1.55 -4.97
N TRP A 178 -6.41 1.32 -4.73
CA TRP A 178 -7.18 0.29 -5.45
C TRP A 178 -7.27 0.58 -6.96
N GLY A 179 -7.41 1.84 -7.36
CA GLY A 179 -7.44 2.28 -8.75
C GLY A 179 -6.13 1.95 -9.46
N PHE A 180 -4.99 2.15 -8.80
CA PHE A 180 -3.69 1.73 -9.32
C PHE A 180 -3.57 0.22 -9.50
N ILE A 181 -4.13 -0.59 -8.59
CA ILE A 181 -4.18 -2.05 -8.77
C ILE A 181 -5.08 -2.41 -9.96
N SER A 182 -6.28 -1.85 -10.00
CA SER A 182 -7.31 -2.17 -11.01
C SER A 182 -6.94 -1.71 -12.41
N GLN A 183 -6.17 -0.64 -12.51
CA GLN A 183 -5.63 -0.11 -13.76
C GLN A 183 -4.22 -0.64 -14.03
N ASP A 184 -3.75 -1.69 -13.35
CA ASP A 184 -2.46 -2.32 -13.64
C ASP A 184 -1.26 -1.35 -13.65
N LEU A 185 -1.10 -0.56 -12.58
CA LEU A 185 0.07 0.31 -12.37
C LEU A 185 1.40 -0.48 -12.44
N TYR A 186 1.38 -1.74 -11.96
CA TYR A 186 2.57 -2.57 -11.81
C TYR A 186 2.83 -3.51 -13.00
N CYS A 187 2.17 -3.28 -14.14
CA CYS A 187 2.28 -4.06 -15.39
C CYS A 187 2.28 -5.57 -15.16
N HIS A 188 1.10 -6.16 -15.05
CA HIS A 188 0.86 -7.59 -15.06
C HIS A 188 1.18 -8.16 -16.47
N ILE A 189 1.57 -9.43 -16.49
CA ILE A 189 1.81 -10.14 -17.74
C ILE A 189 0.44 -10.44 -18.35
N HIS A 190 -0.01 -9.59 -19.26
CA HIS A 190 -1.02 -9.95 -20.25
C HIS A 190 -0.30 -10.42 -21.51
N ALA A 191 -0.94 -11.27 -22.32
CA ALA A 191 -0.41 -11.68 -23.62
C ALA A 191 -0.03 -10.48 -24.53
N GLU A 192 -0.62 -9.32 -24.29
CA GLU A 192 -0.31 -8.04 -24.96
C GLU A 192 0.90 -7.30 -24.35
N SER A 193 1.16 -7.43 -23.04
CA SER A 193 2.34 -6.84 -22.39
C SER A 193 3.65 -7.47 -22.86
N ALA A 194 3.60 -8.71 -23.38
CA ALA A 194 4.72 -9.39 -24.01
C ALA A 194 5.17 -8.75 -25.34
N LEU A 195 4.35 -7.87 -25.92
CA LEU A 195 4.64 -7.17 -27.18
C LEU A 195 5.32 -5.80 -26.97
N ILE A 196 5.51 -5.34 -25.73
CA ILE A 196 6.21 -4.09 -25.45
C ILE A 196 7.71 -4.31 -25.71
N HIS A 197 8.17 -3.90 -26.89
CA HIS A 197 9.57 -3.98 -27.27
C HIS A 197 10.36 -2.80 -26.68
N PHE A 198 11.37 -3.10 -25.85
CA PHE A 198 12.28 -2.08 -25.33
C PHE A 198 13.57 -2.08 -26.16
N PRO A 199 14.07 -0.90 -26.60
CA PRO A 199 15.34 -0.85 -27.32
C PRO A 199 16.48 -1.30 -26.40
N GLY A 200 17.22 -2.31 -26.85
CA GLY A 200 18.21 -3.06 -26.06
C GLY A 200 17.88 -4.55 -25.89
N ASP A 201 16.62 -4.95 -26.15
CA ASP A 201 16.16 -6.35 -26.09
C ASP A 201 16.95 -7.31 -27.01
N GLU A 202 17.61 -6.80 -28.07
CA GLU A 202 18.43 -7.62 -28.97
C GLU A 202 19.85 -7.89 -28.45
N GLN A 203 20.40 -7.06 -27.54
CA GLN A 203 21.81 -7.14 -27.12
C GLN A 203 22.02 -7.73 -25.73
N GLN A 204 21.03 -7.66 -24.84
CA GLN A 204 21.06 -8.32 -23.54
C GLN A 204 20.35 -9.67 -23.67
N GLY A 205 21.09 -10.71 -24.04
CA GLY A 205 20.56 -12.06 -24.12
C GLY A 205 19.86 -12.44 -22.80
N ARG A 206 18.52 -12.55 -22.83
CA ARG A 206 17.59 -13.12 -21.82
C ARG A 206 18.18 -13.42 -20.42
N GLN A 207 18.82 -12.45 -19.77
CA GLN A 207 19.39 -12.57 -18.44
C GLN A 207 18.74 -11.51 -17.55
N GLY A 208 17.47 -11.78 -17.27
CA GLY A 208 16.60 -11.09 -16.33
C GLY A 208 15.37 -11.96 -16.15
N ASN A 209 14.79 -11.99 -14.94
CA ASN A 209 13.56 -12.72 -14.72
C ASN A 209 12.51 -12.15 -15.70
N ILE A 210 11.98 -12.97 -16.60
CA ILE A 210 11.06 -12.54 -17.68
C ILE A 210 9.82 -11.84 -17.08
N ASP A 211 9.58 -12.07 -15.79
CA ASP A 211 8.41 -11.65 -15.02
C ASP A 211 8.40 -10.18 -14.54
N ASP A 212 9.49 -9.42 -14.65
CA ASP A 212 9.54 -8.01 -14.19
C ASP A 212 9.70 -7.00 -15.36
N ILE A 213 8.56 -6.70 -16.00
CA ILE A 213 8.45 -5.77 -17.14
C ILE A 213 8.90 -4.35 -16.77
N LEU A 214 8.53 -3.87 -15.57
CA LEU A 214 8.86 -2.52 -15.13
C LEU A 214 10.35 -2.37 -14.84
N ALA A 215 10.99 -3.35 -14.20
CA ALA A 215 12.43 -3.33 -14.02
C ALA A 215 13.16 -3.27 -15.38
N ARG A 216 12.75 -4.09 -16.35
CA ARG A 216 13.29 -4.05 -17.73
C ARG A 216 13.12 -2.67 -18.36
N PHE A 217 11.95 -2.07 -18.23
CA PHE A 217 11.67 -0.74 -18.76
C PHE A 217 12.54 0.33 -18.11
N PHE A 218 12.58 0.42 -16.78
CA PHE A 218 13.29 1.50 -16.10
C PHE A 218 14.82 1.40 -16.25
N ASN A 219 15.37 0.20 -16.46
CA ASN A 219 16.79 -0.01 -16.68
C ASN A 219 17.33 0.62 -17.97
N ILE A 220 16.47 1.00 -18.94
CA ILE A 220 16.91 1.66 -20.17
C ILE A 220 17.24 3.15 -19.97
N PHE A 221 16.81 3.74 -18.84
CA PHE A 221 16.97 5.17 -18.58
C PHE A 221 18.23 5.43 -17.74
N PRO A 222 19.02 6.48 -18.08
CA PRO A 222 20.16 6.88 -17.27
C PRO A 222 19.78 7.21 -15.82
N ASN A 223 18.64 7.89 -15.63
CA ASN A 223 18.08 8.19 -14.33
C ASN A 223 16.78 7.40 -14.12
N GLN A 224 16.90 6.26 -13.43
CA GLN A 224 15.78 5.35 -13.21
C GLN A 224 14.70 5.97 -12.32
N GLN A 225 15.08 6.75 -11.30
CA GLN A 225 14.12 7.38 -10.39
C GLN A 225 13.26 8.41 -11.13
N LEU A 226 13.87 9.22 -12.00
CA LEU A 226 13.14 10.17 -12.82
C LEU A 226 12.15 9.46 -13.77
N ALA A 227 12.58 8.37 -14.41
CA ALA A 227 11.70 7.58 -15.27
C ALA A 227 10.51 6.99 -14.49
N GLN A 228 10.74 6.51 -13.26
CA GLN A 228 9.69 6.02 -12.36
C GLN A 228 8.72 7.14 -11.96
N ASP A 229 9.21 8.34 -11.63
CA ASP A 229 8.37 9.47 -11.23
C ASP A 229 7.51 9.98 -12.39
N ILE A 230 8.06 10.03 -13.61
CA ILE A 230 7.31 10.34 -14.83
C ILE A 230 6.23 9.29 -15.05
N TYR A 231 6.60 8.00 -15.03
CA TYR A 231 5.66 6.90 -15.22
C TYR A 231 4.51 6.95 -14.20
N HIS A 232 4.83 7.09 -12.92
CA HIS A 232 3.82 7.15 -11.87
C HIS A 232 2.91 8.37 -12.01
N LEU A 233 3.44 9.53 -12.41
CA LEU A 233 2.64 10.72 -12.65
C LEU A 233 1.68 10.54 -13.83
N LEU A 234 2.13 9.95 -14.95
CA LEU A 234 1.26 9.68 -16.09
C LEU A 234 0.20 8.61 -15.77
N GLN A 235 0.56 7.60 -14.97
CA GLN A 235 -0.40 6.64 -14.43
C GLN A 235 -1.42 7.31 -13.50
N THR A 236 -1.00 8.30 -12.71
CA THR A 236 -1.90 9.09 -11.87
C THR A 236 -2.92 9.85 -12.71
N LEU A 237 -2.53 10.39 -13.88
CA LEU A 237 -3.47 10.99 -14.83
C LEU A 237 -4.50 9.97 -15.32
N ARG A 238 -4.04 8.81 -15.79
CA ARG A 238 -4.92 7.75 -16.30
C ARG A 238 -5.91 7.26 -15.23
N VAL A 239 -5.39 6.94 -14.04
CA VAL A 239 -6.22 6.50 -12.91
C VAL A 239 -7.18 7.59 -12.48
N SER A 240 -6.78 8.86 -12.47
CA SER A 240 -7.68 9.96 -12.11
C SER A 240 -8.84 10.11 -13.10
N PHE A 241 -8.62 9.91 -14.41
CA PHE A 241 -9.70 9.85 -15.39
C PHE A 241 -10.65 8.69 -15.08
N PHE A 242 -10.11 7.48 -14.89
CA PHE A 242 -10.87 6.29 -14.50
C PHE A 242 -11.68 6.50 -13.21
N MET A 243 -11.12 7.17 -12.20
CA MET A 243 -11.82 7.51 -10.95
C MET A 243 -13.00 8.46 -11.18
N GLN A 244 -12.89 9.41 -12.12
CA GLN A 244 -14.00 10.31 -12.44
C GLN A 244 -15.18 9.58 -13.08
N GLU A 245 -14.92 8.54 -13.87
CA GLU A 245 -15.97 7.72 -14.48
C GLU A 245 -16.58 6.72 -13.49
N GLN A 246 -15.76 6.04 -12.69
CA GLN A 246 -16.23 4.97 -11.80
C GLN A 246 -16.75 5.48 -10.45
N PHE A 247 -16.20 6.58 -9.94
CA PHE A 247 -16.55 7.15 -8.62
C PHE A 247 -16.89 8.65 -8.70
N PRO A 248 -17.82 9.07 -9.59
CA PRO A 248 -18.10 10.49 -9.81
C PRO A 248 -18.57 11.22 -8.55
N GLY A 249 -19.32 10.53 -7.67
CA GLY A 249 -19.76 11.08 -6.39
C GLY A 249 -18.58 11.39 -5.45
N LEU A 250 -17.67 10.42 -5.27
CA LEU A 250 -16.47 10.59 -4.44
C LEU A 250 -15.60 11.73 -4.98
N MET A 251 -15.35 11.75 -6.29
CA MET A 251 -14.52 12.77 -6.94
C MET A 251 -15.14 14.17 -6.84
N ARG A 252 -16.46 14.29 -6.97
CA ARG A 252 -17.17 15.57 -6.81
C ARG A 252 -17.08 16.06 -5.37
N ASP A 253 -17.34 15.19 -4.40
CA ASP A 253 -17.40 15.55 -2.98
C ASP A 253 -16.02 15.97 -2.45
N LEU A 254 -14.93 15.51 -3.09
CA LEU A 254 -13.54 15.85 -2.74
C LEU A 254 -12.89 16.95 -3.59
N ARG A 255 -13.65 17.65 -4.44
CA ARG A 255 -13.17 18.88 -5.09
C ARG A 255 -12.51 19.88 -4.13
N PRO A 256 -13.06 20.15 -2.92
CA PRO A 256 -12.42 21.04 -1.96
C PRO A 256 -11.06 20.53 -1.47
N PHE A 257 -10.88 19.21 -1.37
CA PHE A 257 -9.61 18.61 -0.96
C PHE A 257 -8.55 18.81 -2.05
N PHE A 258 -8.90 18.60 -3.32
CA PHE A 258 -7.97 18.87 -4.43
C PHE A 258 -7.61 20.36 -4.54
N ALA A 259 -8.56 21.26 -4.30
CA ALA A 259 -8.30 22.70 -4.24
C ALA A 259 -7.34 23.06 -3.08
N LEU A 260 -7.50 22.43 -1.92
CA LEU A 260 -6.58 22.59 -0.79
C LEU A 260 -5.16 22.14 -1.15
N LEU A 261 -5.01 20.99 -1.82
CA LEU A 261 -3.72 20.50 -2.29
C LEU A 261 -3.10 21.42 -3.35
N LEU A 262 -3.91 21.96 -4.26
CA LEU A 262 -3.47 22.90 -5.30
C LEU A 262 -2.89 24.18 -4.69
N LYS A 263 -3.54 24.75 -3.67
CA LYS A 263 -3.07 25.96 -2.98
C LYS A 263 -1.72 25.80 -2.29
N LYS A 264 -1.37 24.57 -1.88
CA LYS A 264 -0.10 24.25 -1.23
C LYS A 264 1.05 23.97 -2.21
N ARG A 265 0.80 24.01 -3.53
CA ARG A 265 1.83 23.73 -4.53
C ARG A 265 2.83 24.90 -4.67
N PRO A 266 4.11 24.62 -4.96
CA PRO A 266 5.12 25.66 -5.15
C PRO A 266 4.85 26.51 -6.40
N ASP A 267 5.38 27.74 -6.43
CA ASP A 267 5.39 28.55 -7.65
C ASP A 267 6.29 27.87 -8.70
N LEU A 268 5.79 27.70 -9.92
CA LEU A 268 6.56 27.10 -11.03
C LEU A 268 7.86 27.86 -11.32
N ARG A 269 7.93 29.16 -10.99
CA ARG A 269 9.13 30.00 -11.18
C ARG A 269 10.26 29.65 -10.21
N SER A 270 9.96 29.00 -9.08
CA SER A 270 10.98 28.57 -8.12
C SER A 270 11.59 27.22 -8.48
N LEU A 271 11.07 26.54 -9.50
CA LEU A 271 11.54 25.22 -9.92
C LEU A 271 12.48 25.33 -11.13
N THR A 272 13.49 24.47 -11.14
CA THR A 272 14.47 24.36 -12.22
C THR A 272 14.37 23.00 -12.90
N GLY A 273 14.85 22.94 -14.14
CA GLY A 273 14.91 21.70 -14.91
C GLY A 273 13.58 20.95 -15.04
N VAL A 274 13.64 19.63 -14.91
CA VAL A 274 12.55 18.66 -15.14
C VAL A 274 11.46 18.76 -14.07
N ASN A 275 11.78 19.34 -12.90
CA ASN A 275 10.81 19.57 -11.85
C ASN A 275 9.73 20.57 -12.29
N CYS A 276 10.04 21.52 -13.17
CA CYS A 276 9.06 22.47 -13.70
C CYS A 276 7.96 21.79 -14.56
N PRO A 277 8.26 21.01 -15.62
CA PRO A 277 7.22 20.32 -16.39
C PRO A 277 6.48 19.24 -15.57
N LEU A 278 7.15 18.52 -14.66
CA LEU A 278 6.48 17.57 -13.76
C LEU A 278 5.46 18.27 -12.85
N GLU A 279 5.87 19.38 -12.23
CA GLU A 279 4.99 20.16 -11.38
C GLU A 279 3.83 20.78 -12.14
N LYS A 280 4.08 21.23 -13.38
CA LYS A 280 3.03 21.78 -14.23
C LYS A 280 1.94 20.75 -14.53
N ILE A 281 2.28 19.48 -14.73
CA ILE A 281 1.30 18.40 -14.87
C ILE A 281 0.52 18.20 -13.56
N ARG A 282 1.21 18.21 -12.40
CA ARG A 282 0.57 18.03 -11.09
C ARG A 282 -0.43 19.15 -10.78
N GLN A 283 -0.06 20.41 -11.04
CA GLN A 283 -0.96 21.56 -10.87
C GLN A 283 -2.12 21.51 -11.86
N TRP A 284 -1.87 21.12 -13.11
CA TRP A 284 -2.93 20.92 -14.10
C TRP A 284 -3.93 19.83 -13.64
N LEU A 285 -3.43 18.68 -13.17
CA LEU A 285 -4.26 17.58 -12.66
C LEU A 285 -5.13 18.05 -11.49
N LEU A 286 -4.54 18.68 -10.48
CA LEU A 286 -5.27 19.20 -9.34
C LEU A 286 -6.29 20.28 -9.74
N GLY A 287 -5.98 21.10 -10.74
CA GLY A 287 -6.92 22.02 -11.36
C GLY A 287 -8.13 21.31 -11.98
N GLN A 288 -7.90 20.27 -12.78
CA GLN A 288 -8.97 19.45 -13.36
C GLN A 288 -9.83 18.78 -12.27
N LEU A 289 -9.18 18.23 -11.23
CA LEU A 289 -9.87 17.51 -10.16
C LEU A 289 -10.65 18.43 -9.22
N SER A 290 -10.16 19.65 -8.96
CA SER A 290 -10.84 20.65 -8.13
C SER A 290 -11.94 21.42 -8.87
N GLY A 291 -11.83 21.53 -10.20
CA GLY A 291 -12.66 22.40 -11.02
C GLY A 291 -12.18 23.86 -11.05
N GLU A 292 -11.00 24.15 -10.48
CA GLU A 292 -10.39 25.48 -10.57
C GLU A 292 -9.73 25.72 -11.93
N LYS A 293 -9.80 26.97 -12.42
CA LYS A 293 -9.12 27.37 -13.67
C LYS A 293 -7.63 27.56 -13.42
N VAL A 294 -6.83 26.55 -13.76
CA VAL A 294 -5.36 26.63 -13.72
C VAL A 294 -4.81 27.05 -15.09
N SER A 295 -3.70 27.79 -15.09
CA SER A 295 -2.91 28.10 -16.28
C SER A 295 -2.70 26.84 -17.13
N GLY A 296 -3.20 26.85 -18.36
CA GLY A 296 -3.18 25.66 -19.21
C GLY A 296 -1.77 25.17 -19.58
N LEU A 297 -1.69 23.95 -20.10
CA LEU A 297 -0.45 23.35 -20.64
C LEU A 297 0.06 24.05 -21.92
N GLY A 298 -0.68 25.04 -22.44
CA GLY A 298 -0.64 25.55 -23.81
C GLY A 298 0.69 26.11 -24.33
N ALA A 299 1.65 26.43 -23.46
CA ALA A 299 2.99 26.86 -23.88
C ALA A 299 3.89 25.70 -24.38
N HIS A 300 3.59 24.44 -24.02
CA HIS A 300 4.43 23.29 -24.38
C HIS A 300 3.63 22.23 -25.16
N ARG A 301 3.75 22.25 -26.49
CA ARG A 301 3.08 21.30 -27.39
C ARG A 301 3.35 19.83 -27.02
N HIS A 302 4.61 19.49 -26.73
CA HIS A 302 4.99 18.12 -26.35
C HIS A 302 4.36 17.69 -25.03
N LEU A 303 4.39 18.55 -24.02
CA LEU A 303 3.78 18.29 -22.70
C LEU A 303 2.27 18.08 -22.84
N ARG A 304 1.61 18.93 -23.63
CA ARG A 304 0.18 18.83 -23.91
C ARG A 304 -0.18 17.50 -24.56
N ALA A 305 0.56 17.07 -25.59
CA ALA A 305 0.30 15.81 -26.26
C ALA A 305 0.45 14.61 -25.30
N ILE A 306 1.48 14.62 -24.44
CA ILE A 306 1.70 13.58 -23.43
C ILE A 306 0.52 13.49 -22.44
N VAL A 307 0.06 14.64 -21.93
CA VAL A 307 -1.08 14.70 -21.01
C VAL A 307 -2.37 14.27 -21.69
N GLU A 308 -2.62 14.72 -22.93
CA GLU A 308 -3.81 14.32 -23.71
C GLU A 308 -3.84 12.81 -23.96
N THR A 309 -2.69 12.18 -24.21
CA THR A 309 -2.59 10.72 -24.29
C THR A 309 -2.98 10.07 -22.97
N ALA A 310 -2.36 10.46 -21.85
CA ALA A 310 -2.61 9.84 -20.54
C ALA A 310 -4.03 10.12 -19.99
N TRP A 311 -4.64 11.25 -20.36
CA TRP A 311 -5.98 11.69 -19.95
C TRP A 311 -7.03 11.45 -21.06
N SER A 312 -6.95 10.34 -21.79
CA SER A 312 -7.86 10.06 -22.91
C SER A 312 -9.00 9.08 -22.58
N GLY A 313 -8.91 8.35 -21.47
CA GLY A 313 -9.81 7.24 -21.14
C GLY A 313 -9.60 5.97 -21.96
N GLN A 314 -8.75 6.02 -22.99
CA GLN A 314 -8.47 4.88 -23.89
C GLN A 314 -7.01 4.40 -23.79
N ALA A 315 -6.14 5.16 -23.12
CA ALA A 315 -4.72 4.83 -23.02
C ALA A 315 -4.49 3.54 -22.21
N GLY A 316 -3.80 2.58 -22.81
CA GLY A 316 -3.33 1.37 -22.14
C GLY A 316 -1.97 1.55 -21.47
N ASN A 317 -1.42 0.49 -20.90
CA ASN A 317 -0.06 0.50 -20.33
C ASN A 317 1.03 0.79 -21.36
N ALA A 318 0.89 0.27 -22.58
CA ALA A 318 1.83 0.54 -23.68
C ALA A 318 1.90 2.04 -24.05
N ASP A 319 0.76 2.73 -24.03
CA ASP A 319 0.70 4.16 -24.31
C ASP A 319 1.42 4.97 -23.22
N ILE A 320 1.22 4.60 -21.96
CA ILE A 320 1.89 5.27 -20.83
C ILE A 320 3.41 5.03 -20.88
N VAL A 321 3.85 3.80 -21.13
CA VAL A 321 5.27 3.47 -21.32
C VAL A 321 5.89 4.32 -22.45
N THR A 322 5.18 4.44 -23.58
CA THR A 322 5.61 5.26 -24.72
C THR A 322 5.66 6.74 -24.35
N ALA A 323 4.64 7.24 -23.65
CA ALA A 323 4.55 8.62 -23.20
C ALA A 323 5.63 8.98 -22.16
N THR A 324 5.96 8.07 -21.24
CA THR A 324 7.07 8.21 -20.29
C THR A 324 8.39 8.40 -21.03
N ARG A 325 8.68 7.57 -22.03
CA ARG A 325 9.89 7.71 -22.84
C ARG A 325 9.93 9.05 -23.57
N ARG A 326 8.82 9.44 -24.22
CA ARG A 326 8.71 10.72 -24.93
C ARG A 326 8.93 11.91 -24.01
N PHE A 327 8.41 11.87 -22.79
CA PHE A 327 8.67 12.90 -21.79
C PHE A 327 10.15 12.93 -21.43
N TYR A 328 10.73 11.78 -21.11
CA TYR A 328 12.13 11.68 -20.69
C TYR A 328 13.07 12.24 -21.76
N ASP A 329 12.88 11.82 -23.01
CA ASP A 329 13.68 12.27 -24.15
C ASP A 329 13.53 13.78 -24.43
N ALA A 330 12.33 14.35 -24.21
CA ALA A 330 12.04 15.75 -24.51
C ALA A 330 12.53 16.73 -23.44
N PHE A 331 12.62 16.31 -22.18
CA PHE A 331 12.85 17.21 -21.05
C PHE A 331 14.07 16.88 -20.18
N CYS A 332 14.73 15.73 -20.37
CA CYS A 332 15.67 15.21 -19.36
C CYS A 332 17.08 14.88 -19.89
N ARG A 333 17.40 15.17 -21.16
CA ARG A 333 18.64 14.65 -21.81
C ARG A 333 19.96 15.22 -21.26
N ASP A 334 19.96 16.38 -20.60
CA ASP A 334 21.19 17.07 -20.18
C ASP A 334 21.09 17.70 -18.77
N GLU A 335 20.26 17.13 -17.90
CA GLU A 335 20.01 17.72 -16.57
C GLU A 335 21.01 17.30 -15.48
N PRO A 336 21.27 18.16 -14.48
CA PRO A 336 22.04 17.79 -13.28
C PRO A 336 21.33 16.68 -12.49
N ALA A 337 21.94 16.25 -11.37
CA ALA A 337 21.36 15.25 -10.48
C ALA A 337 19.89 15.59 -10.13
N TYR A 338 18.96 14.73 -10.56
CA TYR A 338 17.54 14.86 -10.31
C TYR A 338 17.23 14.77 -8.81
N GLU A 339 16.52 15.76 -8.29
CA GLU A 339 15.97 15.76 -6.95
C GLU A 339 14.46 15.46 -7.02
N PRO A 340 14.00 14.30 -6.50
CA PRO A 340 12.61 13.89 -6.59
C PRO A 340 11.64 14.84 -5.90
N LEU A 341 10.55 15.19 -6.59
CA LEU A 341 9.46 15.94 -5.98
C LEU A 341 8.55 15.02 -5.17
N PRO A 342 8.18 15.39 -3.92
CA PRO A 342 7.23 14.60 -3.12
C PRO A 342 5.97 14.28 -3.91
N PRO A 343 5.49 13.02 -3.92
CA PRO A 343 4.31 12.63 -4.69
C PRO A 343 3.06 13.35 -4.18
N LEU A 344 2.01 13.39 -5.01
CA LEU A 344 0.69 13.83 -4.54
C LEU A 344 0.20 12.83 -3.47
N LEU A 345 -0.52 13.31 -2.45
CA LEU A 345 -0.92 12.46 -1.33
C LEU A 345 -1.68 11.20 -1.77
N PHE A 346 -2.63 11.36 -2.71
CA PHE A 346 -3.43 10.25 -3.24
C PHE A 346 -2.67 9.39 -4.26
N GLN A 347 -1.64 9.95 -4.91
CA GLN A 347 -0.72 9.20 -5.77
C GLN A 347 0.09 8.22 -4.91
N GLY A 348 0.61 8.69 -3.78
CA GLY A 348 1.40 7.87 -2.87
C GLY A 348 2.78 7.54 -3.40
N GLU A 349 3.48 6.64 -2.72
CA GLU A 349 4.77 6.11 -3.13
C GLU A 349 4.63 4.98 -4.13
N PHE A 350 5.49 5.00 -5.15
CA PHE A 350 5.59 3.91 -6.10
C PHE A 350 6.56 2.86 -5.59
N ARG A 351 6.09 1.63 -5.35
CA ARG A 351 6.90 0.55 -4.75
C ARG A 351 6.99 -0.68 -5.66
N PRO A 352 7.62 -0.57 -6.85
CA PRO A 352 7.60 -1.64 -7.85
C PRO A 352 8.22 -2.96 -7.36
N GLN A 353 9.29 -2.89 -6.56
CA GLN A 353 9.96 -4.09 -6.05
C GLN A 353 9.13 -4.82 -4.98
N GLU A 354 8.49 -4.08 -4.07
CA GLU A 354 7.60 -4.66 -3.05
C GLU A 354 6.38 -5.28 -3.71
N ALA A 355 5.75 -4.55 -4.66
CA ALA A 355 4.63 -5.05 -5.44
C ALA A 355 4.98 -6.33 -6.21
N HIS A 356 6.15 -6.37 -6.86
CA HIS A 356 6.63 -7.55 -7.56
C HIS A 356 6.81 -8.75 -6.60
N ARG A 357 7.43 -8.55 -5.43
CA ARG A 357 7.61 -9.61 -4.43
C ARG A 357 6.29 -10.12 -3.87
N ALA A 358 5.39 -9.21 -3.48
CA ALA A 358 4.07 -9.57 -2.97
C ALA A 358 3.24 -10.35 -4.00
N ARG A 359 3.31 -9.94 -5.28
CA ARG A 359 2.68 -10.65 -6.39
C ARG A 359 3.22 -12.07 -6.58
N LEU A 360 4.55 -12.26 -6.57
CA LEU A 360 5.14 -13.60 -6.69
C LEU A 360 4.73 -14.50 -5.52
N ALA A 361 4.75 -13.98 -4.29
CA ALA A 361 4.29 -14.72 -3.11
C ALA A 361 2.81 -15.10 -3.20
N ARG A 362 1.95 -14.18 -3.67
CA ARG A 362 0.53 -14.44 -3.90
C ARG A 362 0.31 -15.51 -4.97
N ARG A 363 0.99 -15.42 -6.11
CA ARG A 363 0.92 -16.42 -7.19
C ARG A 363 1.27 -17.82 -6.68
N GLU A 364 2.35 -17.95 -5.92
CA GLU A 364 2.77 -19.24 -5.38
C GLU A 364 1.77 -19.79 -4.35
N ASN A 365 1.28 -18.94 -3.45
CA ASN A 365 0.25 -19.32 -2.47
C ASN A 365 -1.06 -19.75 -3.15
N ASN A 366 -1.52 -18.98 -4.14
CA ASN A 366 -2.75 -19.28 -4.88
C ASN A 366 -2.59 -20.54 -5.73
N ARG A 367 -1.43 -20.75 -6.35
CA ARG A 367 -1.07 -22.00 -7.05
C ARG A 367 -1.21 -23.20 -6.12
N GLN A 368 -0.59 -23.16 -4.94
CA GLN A 368 -0.61 -24.28 -4.01
C GLN A 368 -2.03 -24.57 -3.53
N LYS A 369 -2.77 -23.55 -3.08
CA LYS A 369 -4.17 -23.69 -2.66
C LYS A 369 -5.06 -24.25 -3.76
N PHE A 370 -4.85 -23.83 -5.01
CA PHE A 370 -5.67 -24.26 -6.14
C PHE A 370 -5.41 -25.73 -6.47
N ILE A 371 -4.15 -26.14 -6.52
CA ILE A 371 -3.77 -27.54 -6.77
C ILE A 371 -4.32 -28.45 -5.66
N GLU A 372 -4.18 -28.05 -4.39
CA GLU A 372 -4.66 -28.83 -3.25
C GLU A 372 -6.18 -28.95 -3.22
N ALA A 373 -6.90 -27.83 -3.41
CA ALA A 373 -8.35 -27.83 -3.42
C ALA A 373 -8.93 -28.55 -4.64
N LEU A 374 -8.30 -28.42 -5.82
CA LEU A 374 -8.73 -29.16 -7.01
C LEU A 374 -8.48 -30.66 -6.83
N ALA A 375 -7.29 -31.08 -6.37
CA ALA A 375 -6.96 -32.48 -6.14
C ALA A 375 -7.90 -33.18 -5.14
N ALA A 376 -8.47 -32.44 -4.17
CA ALA A 376 -9.44 -32.98 -3.22
C ALA A 376 -10.81 -33.29 -3.85
N ILE A 377 -11.14 -32.68 -4.99
CA ILE A 377 -12.43 -32.85 -5.69
C ILE A 377 -12.30 -33.83 -6.85
N LEU A 378 -11.10 -33.97 -7.44
CA LEU A 378 -10.86 -34.85 -8.57
C LEU A 378 -11.07 -36.33 -8.20
N PRO A 379 -11.81 -37.11 -9.01
CA PRO A 379 -11.89 -38.54 -8.81
C PRO A 379 -10.49 -39.16 -8.93
N SER A 380 -10.14 -40.07 -8.02
CA SER A 380 -8.90 -40.82 -8.15
C SER A 380 -8.96 -41.61 -9.45
N GLN A 381 -8.10 -41.29 -10.42
CA GLN A 381 -7.95 -42.12 -11.61
C GLN A 381 -7.31 -43.45 -11.19
N ALA A 382 -8.15 -44.37 -10.73
CA ALA A 382 -7.78 -45.71 -10.31
C ALA A 382 -8.52 -46.77 -11.14
N THR A 383 -8.72 -46.55 -12.44
CA THR A 383 -9.09 -47.63 -13.38
C THR A 383 -8.77 -47.26 -14.83
N ALA A 384 -7.49 -47.21 -15.18
CA ALA A 384 -7.08 -47.42 -16.57
C ALA A 384 -5.68 -48.02 -16.56
N GLU A 385 -5.64 -49.36 -16.60
CA GLU A 385 -4.61 -50.22 -17.21
C GLU A 385 -4.47 -51.55 -16.45
N LYS A 386 -5.26 -52.53 -16.88
CA LYS A 386 -4.84 -53.93 -16.89
C LYS A 386 -5.20 -54.55 -18.24
N THR A 387 -4.35 -54.30 -19.22
CA THR A 387 -3.96 -55.32 -20.19
C THR A 387 -2.57 -54.98 -20.68
N ALA A 388 -1.59 -55.66 -20.06
CA ALA A 388 -0.24 -55.72 -20.55
C ALA A 388 -0.19 -56.69 -21.73
N GLU A 389 0.41 -56.27 -22.84
CA GLU A 389 1.27 -57.15 -23.62
C GLU A 389 2.60 -56.46 -23.89
N ALA A 390 3.65 -57.27 -23.74
CA ALA A 390 5.02 -56.88 -23.52
C ALA A 390 5.78 -56.57 -24.83
N GLY A 391 6.74 -55.64 -24.77
CA GLY A 391 7.80 -55.61 -25.77
C GLY A 391 8.69 -54.35 -25.83
N LYS A 392 9.84 -54.43 -25.16
CA LYS A 392 11.16 -53.80 -25.45
C LYS A 392 11.55 -52.45 -24.81
N GLU A 393 12.77 -52.50 -24.28
CA GLU A 393 13.61 -51.54 -23.55
C GLU A 393 14.28 -50.45 -24.44
N PRO A 394 15.00 -49.46 -23.87
CA PRO A 394 14.80 -48.04 -24.13
C PRO A 394 15.80 -47.43 -25.14
N LYS A 395 15.41 -46.29 -25.74
CA LYS A 395 16.35 -45.34 -26.35
C LYS A 395 16.01 -43.90 -25.96
N ASN A 396 17.02 -43.22 -25.43
CA ASN A 396 17.05 -41.77 -25.23
C ASN A 396 16.86 -41.03 -26.56
N ALA A 397 15.92 -40.09 -26.61
CA ALA A 397 16.01 -38.90 -27.47
C ALA A 397 15.06 -37.81 -26.94
N ALA A 398 15.58 -36.60 -26.94
CA ALA A 398 14.96 -35.37 -26.46
C ALA A 398 13.74 -34.93 -27.28
N ALA A 399 12.97 -34.03 -26.67
CA ALA A 399 12.11 -33.01 -27.30
C ALA A 399 11.04 -33.52 -28.27
N ASN A 400 9.81 -33.64 -27.76
CA ASN A 400 8.57 -33.14 -28.37
C ASN A 400 7.41 -33.67 -27.51
N VAL A 401 6.78 -32.79 -26.72
CA VAL A 401 5.50 -33.08 -26.08
C VAL A 401 4.53 -32.02 -26.57
N VAL A 402 3.77 -32.40 -27.60
CA VAL A 402 2.50 -31.79 -27.99
C VAL A 402 1.45 -32.87 -27.82
N GLU A 403 0.27 -32.44 -27.36
CA GLU A 403 -1.01 -33.17 -27.38
C GLU A 403 -1.19 -34.34 -26.40
N ASN A 404 -1.61 -33.98 -25.18
CA ASN A 404 -2.94 -34.35 -24.66
C ASN A 404 -3.19 -33.52 -23.41
N GLY A 405 -3.51 -32.24 -23.61
CA GLY A 405 -3.87 -31.31 -22.55
C GLY A 405 -5.38 -31.31 -22.37
N ALA A 406 -5.84 -31.39 -21.12
CA ALA A 406 -7.20 -31.03 -20.75
C ALA A 406 -7.48 -29.60 -21.24
N ASN A 407 -8.27 -29.46 -22.29
CA ASN A 407 -8.69 -28.16 -22.81
C ASN A 407 -9.78 -27.60 -21.90
N VAL A 408 -9.44 -26.63 -21.06
CA VAL A 408 -10.43 -25.74 -20.46
C VAL A 408 -10.91 -24.81 -21.57
N THR A 409 -12.02 -25.18 -22.21
CA THR A 409 -12.74 -24.26 -23.10
C THR A 409 -13.94 -23.70 -22.33
N PRO A 410 -14.14 -22.37 -22.32
CA PRO A 410 -15.40 -21.79 -21.87
C PRO A 410 -16.49 -22.30 -22.82
N PHE A 411 -17.42 -23.11 -22.32
CA PHE A 411 -18.52 -23.61 -23.13
C PHE A 411 -19.65 -22.57 -23.15
N GLN A 412 -19.81 -21.88 -24.28
CA GLN A 412 -21.01 -21.07 -24.54
C GLN A 412 -22.19 -21.99 -24.86
N HIS A 413 -23.32 -21.78 -24.19
CA HIS A 413 -24.53 -22.54 -24.48
C HIS A 413 -25.09 -22.09 -25.85
N ASP A 414 -24.92 -22.93 -26.87
CA ASP A 414 -25.34 -22.64 -28.23
C ASP A 414 -26.88 -22.62 -28.34
N LYS A 415 -27.44 -21.44 -28.61
CA LYS A 415 -28.78 -21.30 -29.23
C LYS A 415 -28.68 -20.33 -30.42
N THR A 416 -28.32 -20.91 -31.56
CA THR A 416 -28.74 -20.51 -32.92
C THR A 416 -28.38 -19.10 -33.40
N ASN A 417 -27.33 -19.03 -34.23
CA ASN A 417 -27.18 -18.21 -35.44
C ASN A 417 -27.41 -16.68 -35.35
N LYS A 418 -26.32 -15.91 -35.19
CA LYS A 418 -25.68 -15.04 -36.22
C LYS A 418 -24.80 -13.95 -35.59
N ALA A 419 -23.61 -13.80 -36.19
CA ALA A 419 -22.66 -12.69 -36.13
C ALA A 419 -21.91 -12.46 -34.80
N GLU A 420 -20.59 -12.64 -34.86
CA GLU A 420 -19.62 -12.23 -33.84
C GLU A 420 -19.76 -10.75 -33.47
N PRO A 421 -19.68 -10.44 -32.17
CA PRO A 421 -18.71 -9.44 -31.75
C PRO A 421 -17.92 -9.87 -30.50
N ASP A 422 -16.68 -9.35 -30.44
CA ASP A 422 -15.81 -9.09 -29.29
C ASP A 422 -15.80 -10.06 -28.09
N ARG A 423 -14.59 -10.57 -27.79
CA ARG A 423 -14.28 -11.25 -26.53
C ARG A 423 -14.50 -10.28 -25.37
N GLN A 424 -15.66 -10.35 -24.73
CA GLN A 424 -15.89 -9.75 -23.42
C GLN A 424 -15.14 -10.57 -22.36
N THR A 425 -14.09 -9.97 -21.83
CA THR A 425 -13.38 -10.38 -20.62
C THR A 425 -14.37 -10.37 -19.45
N GLY A 426 -14.87 -11.54 -19.00
CA GLY A 426 -15.77 -11.59 -17.84
C GLY A 426 -16.64 -12.82 -17.64
N GLU A 427 -16.54 -13.89 -18.43
CA GLU A 427 -17.30 -15.11 -18.12
C GLU A 427 -16.59 -15.95 -17.06
N GLU A 428 -17.28 -16.18 -15.92
CA GLU A 428 -16.78 -16.97 -14.81
C GLU A 428 -16.42 -18.39 -15.27
N PRO A 429 -15.26 -18.95 -14.87
CA PRO A 429 -14.93 -20.35 -15.11
C PRO A 429 -15.88 -21.23 -14.28
N ARG A 430 -17.01 -21.61 -14.88
CA ARG A 430 -18.07 -22.37 -14.19
C ARG A 430 -17.78 -23.86 -14.12
N TYR A 431 -17.00 -24.39 -15.07
CA TYR A 431 -16.74 -25.82 -15.24
C TYR A 431 -15.27 -26.08 -15.61
N ILE A 432 -14.71 -27.18 -15.11
CA ILE A 432 -13.49 -27.79 -15.66
C ILE A 432 -13.93 -29.09 -16.34
N CYS A 433 -13.59 -29.24 -17.63
CA CYS A 433 -13.82 -30.49 -18.37
C CYS A 433 -12.63 -31.43 -18.16
N LEU A 434 -12.90 -32.63 -17.63
CA LEU A 434 -11.94 -33.73 -17.54
C LEU A 434 -12.59 -34.97 -18.14
N ASP A 435 -11.97 -35.54 -19.18
CA ASP A 435 -12.37 -36.81 -19.80
C ASP A 435 -13.89 -36.95 -20.03
N ASP A 436 -14.50 -35.93 -20.66
CA ASP A 436 -15.94 -35.83 -20.98
C ASP A 436 -16.91 -35.63 -19.78
N GLU A 437 -16.41 -35.42 -18.55
CA GLU A 437 -17.23 -35.02 -17.40
C GLU A 437 -17.09 -33.51 -17.09
N HIS A 438 -18.23 -32.85 -16.87
CA HIS A 438 -18.30 -31.45 -16.45
C HIS A 438 -18.28 -31.36 -14.92
N LEU A 439 -17.16 -30.92 -14.35
CA LEU A 439 -17.05 -30.69 -12.91
C LEU A 439 -17.45 -29.25 -12.57
N GLU A 440 -18.55 -29.07 -11.83
CA GLU A 440 -18.87 -27.78 -11.22
C GLU A 440 -17.89 -27.43 -10.10
N LEU A 441 -17.18 -26.31 -10.27
CA LEU A 441 -16.23 -25.86 -9.25
C LEU A 441 -16.96 -25.25 -8.04
N PRO A 442 -16.58 -25.61 -6.80
CA PRO A 442 -17.04 -24.90 -5.60
C PRO A 442 -16.74 -23.41 -5.66
N GLU A 443 -17.55 -22.59 -5.00
CA GLU A 443 -17.44 -21.12 -5.01
C GLU A 443 -16.04 -20.63 -4.61
N GLU A 444 -15.44 -21.25 -3.59
CA GLU A 444 -14.07 -20.94 -3.15
C GLU A 444 -13.02 -21.22 -4.24
N LEU A 445 -13.18 -22.28 -5.04
CA LEU A 445 -12.25 -22.61 -6.11
C LEU A 445 -12.45 -21.70 -7.32
N ARG A 446 -13.68 -21.29 -7.62
CA ARG A 446 -13.98 -20.28 -8.66
C ARG A 446 -13.36 -18.93 -8.32
N LYS A 447 -13.46 -18.52 -7.05
CA LYS A 447 -12.83 -17.30 -6.56
C LYS A 447 -11.30 -17.38 -6.71
N LEU A 448 -10.72 -18.52 -6.34
CA LEU A 448 -9.27 -18.72 -6.47
C LEU A 448 -8.79 -18.76 -7.92
N ALA A 449 -9.57 -19.37 -8.82
CA ALA A 449 -9.29 -19.34 -10.27
C ALA A 449 -9.28 -17.90 -10.81
N ARG A 450 -10.26 -17.08 -10.39
CA ARG A 450 -10.33 -15.66 -10.76
C ARG A 450 -9.08 -14.90 -10.31
N GLU A 451 -8.65 -15.08 -9.06
CA GLU A 451 -7.43 -14.43 -8.55
C GLU A 451 -6.17 -14.85 -9.33
N ILE A 452 -6.11 -16.10 -9.80
CA ILE A 452 -5.00 -16.60 -10.64
C ILE A 452 -5.05 -15.97 -12.03
N GLU A 453 -6.23 -15.92 -12.66
CA GLU A 453 -6.43 -15.32 -13.98
C GLU A 453 -6.15 -13.82 -13.98
N GLU A 454 -6.51 -13.12 -12.90
CA GLU A 454 -6.19 -11.70 -12.74
C GLU A 454 -4.67 -11.45 -12.66
N ASP A 455 -3.90 -12.38 -12.09
CA ASP A 455 -2.45 -12.25 -11.97
C ASP A 455 -1.67 -12.77 -13.19
N LEU A 456 -2.16 -13.81 -13.88
CA LEU A 456 -1.47 -14.52 -14.97
C LEU A 456 -2.13 -14.33 -16.35
N GLY A 457 -3.28 -13.68 -16.42
CA GLY A 457 -4.09 -13.52 -17.62
C GLY A 457 -4.87 -14.77 -18.04
N SER A 458 -4.51 -15.95 -17.55
CA SER A 458 -5.19 -17.23 -17.82
C SER A 458 -4.86 -18.27 -16.74
N LEU A 459 -5.69 -19.29 -16.60
CA LEU A 459 -5.42 -20.43 -15.72
C LEU A 459 -4.37 -21.38 -16.36
N PRO A 460 -3.18 -21.59 -15.77
CA PRO A 460 -2.17 -22.45 -16.36
C PRO A 460 -2.59 -23.92 -16.39
N SER A 461 -2.52 -24.56 -17.56
CA SER A 461 -2.87 -25.98 -17.74
C SER A 461 -2.07 -26.93 -16.84
N PHE A 462 -0.83 -26.55 -16.48
CA PHE A 462 0.01 -27.32 -15.56
C PHE A 462 -0.56 -27.40 -14.13
N TYR A 463 -1.40 -26.45 -13.71
CA TYR A 463 -2.03 -26.51 -12.38
C TYR A 463 -3.05 -27.65 -12.31
N ILE A 464 -3.78 -27.87 -13.40
CA ILE A 464 -4.75 -28.95 -13.55
C ILE A 464 -4.02 -30.30 -13.59
N SER A 465 -2.97 -30.43 -14.41
CA SER A 465 -2.21 -31.68 -14.48
C SER A 465 -1.53 -32.04 -13.16
N SER A 466 -1.02 -31.03 -12.42
CA SER A 466 -0.47 -31.23 -11.07
C SER A 466 -1.52 -31.70 -10.08
N ALA A 467 -2.75 -31.16 -10.15
CA ALA A 467 -3.85 -31.59 -9.30
C ALA A 467 -4.27 -33.04 -9.60
N SER A 468 -4.39 -33.42 -10.88
CA SER A 468 -4.73 -34.79 -11.29
C SER A 468 -3.69 -35.81 -10.84
N GLN A 469 -2.38 -35.49 -10.98
CA GLN A 469 -1.30 -36.35 -10.48
C GLN A 469 -1.37 -36.54 -8.96
N ARG A 470 -1.67 -35.46 -8.22
CA ARG A 470 -1.80 -35.50 -6.76
C ARG A 470 -3.01 -36.31 -6.30
N ALA A 471 -4.12 -36.23 -7.03
CA ALA A 471 -5.32 -37.05 -6.79
C ALA A 471 -5.09 -38.54 -7.08
N GLY A 472 -4.36 -38.87 -8.16
CA GLY A 472 -4.01 -40.26 -8.53
C GLY A 472 -2.91 -40.89 -7.66
N GLY A 473 -2.06 -40.08 -7.03
CA GLY A 473 -0.95 -40.51 -6.17
C GLY A 473 -1.35 -41.21 -4.86
N HIS A 474 -2.64 -41.20 -4.50
CA HIS A 474 -3.14 -41.97 -3.35
C HIS A 474 -3.31 -43.48 -3.62
N SER A 475 -3.05 -43.96 -4.84
CA SER A 475 -3.04 -45.39 -5.16
C SER A 475 -1.63 -45.98 -5.16
N LYS A 476 -1.15 -46.41 -3.98
CA LYS A 476 -0.40 -47.66 -3.70
C LYS A 476 0.36 -47.58 -2.36
N SER A 477 -0.26 -48.10 -1.31
CA SER A 477 0.42 -49.07 -0.46
C SER A 477 -0.44 -50.33 -0.46
N PRO A 478 0.09 -51.52 -0.78
CA PRO A 478 -0.71 -52.73 -0.84
C PRO A 478 -1.13 -53.13 0.57
N ALA A 479 -2.42 -52.98 0.86
CA ALA A 479 -3.07 -53.69 1.95
C ALA A 479 -3.07 -55.19 1.60
N LYS A 480 -2.28 -55.97 2.33
CA LYS A 480 -2.36 -57.43 2.35
C LYS A 480 -3.64 -57.80 3.12
N GLY A 481 -4.54 -58.53 2.48
CA GLY A 481 -5.74 -59.08 3.12
C GLY A 481 -5.42 -60.10 4.22
N PRO A 482 -6.39 -60.40 5.11
CA PRO A 482 -6.11 -60.91 6.45
C PRO A 482 -6.23 -62.44 6.55
N GLN A 483 -5.35 -63.07 7.34
CA GLN A 483 -5.76 -64.09 8.31
C GLN A 483 -4.70 -64.31 9.41
N GLN A 484 -5.06 -63.77 10.59
CA GLN A 484 -4.79 -64.22 11.96
C GLN A 484 -3.34 -64.40 12.44
N ASP A 485 -2.80 -63.33 13.03
CA ASP A 485 -2.44 -63.38 14.45
C ASP A 485 -2.59 -61.97 15.09
N GLN A 486 -3.39 -61.94 16.16
CA GLN A 486 -3.44 -61.01 17.31
C GLN A 486 -3.09 -59.51 17.10
N GLY A 487 -4.15 -58.69 17.13
CA GLY A 487 -4.28 -57.34 17.72
C GLY A 487 -3.20 -56.26 17.52
N GLU A 488 -3.58 -55.11 16.93
CA GLU A 488 -3.29 -53.72 17.37
C GLU A 488 -3.72 -52.71 16.27
N THR A 489 -4.85 -52.01 16.45
CA THR A 489 -5.00 -50.59 16.83
C THR A 489 -4.25 -49.53 15.98
N LEU A 490 -5.08 -48.72 15.30
CA LEU A 490 -4.89 -47.36 14.78
C LEU A 490 -3.55 -46.69 15.17
N GLN A 491 -2.65 -46.50 14.21
CA GLN A 491 -1.49 -45.64 14.36
C GLN A 491 -1.53 -44.47 13.38
N GLY A 492 -1.66 -43.28 13.94
CA GLY A 492 -1.42 -42.00 13.29
C GLY A 492 -1.20 -40.88 14.30
N GLY A 493 -0.55 -41.17 15.44
CA GLY A 493 -0.25 -40.16 16.45
C GLY A 493 0.83 -39.19 15.97
N LEU A 494 0.51 -37.89 15.94
CA LEU A 494 1.42 -36.80 15.59
C LEU A 494 2.54 -36.71 16.62
N ILE A 495 3.78 -36.82 16.17
CA ILE A 495 4.97 -36.66 17.01
C ILE A 495 5.56 -35.26 16.76
N TYR A 496 5.86 -34.51 17.80
CA TYR A 496 6.57 -33.23 17.69
C TYR A 496 7.64 -33.05 18.77
N ASP A 497 8.52 -32.08 18.54
CA ASP A 497 9.66 -31.73 19.38
C ASP A 497 9.21 -30.88 20.57
N GLU A 498 9.67 -31.18 21.78
CA GLU A 498 9.29 -30.41 22.98
C GLU A 498 10.46 -30.20 23.94
N TRP A 499 10.36 -29.14 24.76
CA TRP A 499 11.37 -28.75 25.72
C TRP A 499 11.11 -29.40 27.10
N ASP A 500 12.06 -30.21 27.59
CA ASP A 500 11.97 -30.85 28.91
C ASP A 500 12.44 -29.88 30.01
N PHE A 501 11.48 -29.30 30.73
CA PHE A 501 11.71 -28.36 31.82
C PHE A 501 12.48 -28.96 33.02
N ARG A 502 12.36 -30.28 33.29
CA ARG A 502 13.01 -30.89 34.48
C ARG A 502 14.51 -31.07 34.30
N ARG A 503 14.98 -31.16 33.05
CA ARG A 503 16.41 -31.33 32.71
C ARG A 503 16.99 -30.16 31.91
N GLN A 504 16.19 -29.12 31.67
CA GLN A 504 16.51 -27.94 30.87
C GLN A 504 17.14 -28.26 29.51
N GLY A 505 16.46 -29.07 28.69
CA GLY A 505 16.96 -29.41 27.36
C GLY A 505 15.87 -29.77 26.35
N PHE A 506 16.14 -29.42 25.09
CA PHE A 506 15.23 -29.68 23.96
C PHE A 506 15.35 -31.11 23.44
N ARG A 507 14.21 -31.77 23.18
CA ARG A 507 14.18 -33.12 22.60
C ARG A 507 13.32 -33.18 21.35
N LYS A 508 13.90 -33.76 20.30
CA LYS A 508 13.19 -34.00 19.05
C LYS A 508 12.39 -35.29 19.08
N ASN A 509 11.21 -35.29 18.46
CA ASN A 509 10.30 -36.42 18.32
C ASN A 509 9.88 -37.05 19.66
N TRP A 510 9.70 -36.24 20.70
CA TRP A 510 9.54 -36.72 22.08
C TRP A 510 8.08 -36.93 22.48
N CYS A 511 7.20 -36.00 22.12
CA CYS A 511 5.79 -36.06 22.49
C CYS A 511 4.96 -36.59 21.34
N ARG A 512 4.15 -37.62 21.62
CA ARG A 512 3.20 -38.23 20.69
C ARG A 512 1.79 -37.85 21.14
N LEU A 513 1.10 -37.05 20.35
CA LEU A 513 -0.35 -36.87 20.48
C LEU A 513 -1.02 -38.10 19.88
N THR A 514 -1.82 -38.81 20.67
CA THR A 514 -2.66 -39.94 20.22
C THR A 514 -4.07 -39.49 19.90
#